data_AF-A0A8H6QIW5-F1
#
_entry.id   AF-A0A8H6QIW5-F1
#
_cell.length_a   1.000
_cell.length_b   1.000
_cell.length_c   1.000
_cell.angle_alpha   90.00
_cell.angle_beta   90.00
_cell.angle_gamma   90.00
#
_symmetry.space_group_name_H-M   'P 1'
#
loop_
_entity.id
_entity.type
_entity.pdbx_description
1 polymer ?
#
loop_
_entity_poly.entity_id
_entity_poly.type
_entity_poly.pdbx_seq_one_letter_code
_entity_poly.pdbx_strand_id
1 'polypeptide(L)'
;MASSATTVPTQDQVLVPETLLKKRKSQEQARAVAREEAQKKKEASKKKREAIFKRAEAYVKEYRDAEREKIRLARVARQQGNFYVPDEPKLVFVVRIKGINKISPQPRKILQLLRLVQINNGTFIRLTKATQEMLTIINPYIAYGYPNLKSVRELIYKRGH
;
A
#
# COMPACT_ATOMS: atom_id res chain seq x y z
N MET A 1 72.94 -12.35 -15.95
CA MET A 1 72.13 -13.56 -16.20
C MET A 1 71.06 -13.19 -17.20
N ALA A 2 71.23 -13.58 -18.47
CA ALA A 2 70.30 -13.24 -19.54
C ALA A 2 69.05 -14.12 -19.43
N SER A 3 67.89 -13.51 -19.22
CA SER A 3 66.59 -14.20 -19.18
C SER A 3 66.32 -14.84 -20.54
N SER A 4 66.11 -16.16 -20.56
CA SER A 4 65.73 -16.91 -21.76
C SER A 4 64.42 -16.36 -22.35
N ALA A 5 64.51 -15.70 -23.50
CA ALA A 5 63.34 -15.25 -24.26
C ALA A 5 62.56 -16.50 -24.70
N THR A 6 61.41 -16.71 -24.07
CA THR A 6 60.53 -17.83 -24.41
C THR A 6 59.81 -17.48 -25.72
N THR A 7 59.77 -18.38 -26.69
CA THR A 7 59.10 -18.21 -28.00
C THR A 7 57.57 -18.12 -27.93
N VAL A 8 57.00 -18.29 -26.74
CA VAL A 8 55.57 -18.17 -26.51
C VAL A 8 55.23 -16.69 -26.30
N PRO A 9 54.37 -16.09 -27.15
CA PRO A 9 54.01 -14.68 -27.00
C PRO A 9 53.35 -14.44 -25.65
N THR A 10 53.82 -13.41 -24.94
CA THR A 10 53.24 -12.99 -23.66
C THR A 10 51.88 -12.35 -23.90
N GLN A 11 51.02 -12.34 -22.87
CA GLN A 11 49.63 -11.86 -22.99
C GLN A 11 49.51 -10.41 -23.52
N ASP A 12 50.53 -9.60 -23.29
CA ASP A 12 50.63 -8.21 -23.77
C ASP A 12 51.00 -8.09 -25.26
N GLN A 13 51.55 -9.15 -25.88
CA GLN A 13 51.91 -9.20 -27.31
C GLN A 13 50.74 -9.65 -28.19
N VAL A 14 49.66 -10.18 -27.60
CA VAL A 14 48.46 -10.62 -28.32
C VAL A 14 47.49 -9.45 -28.48
N LEU A 15 47.43 -8.88 -29.69
CA LEU A 15 46.51 -7.78 -30.02
C LEU A 15 45.04 -8.20 -29.82
N VAL A 16 44.37 -7.56 -28.87
CA VAL A 16 42.97 -7.82 -28.56
C VAL A 16 42.08 -7.30 -29.71
N PRO A 17 41.10 -8.07 -30.19
CA PRO A 17 40.18 -7.63 -31.24
C PRO A 17 39.49 -6.29 -30.90
N GLU A 18 39.41 -5.37 -31.86
CA GLU A 18 38.76 -4.07 -31.67
C GLU A 18 37.31 -4.17 -31.20
N THR A 19 36.60 -5.20 -31.63
CA THR A 19 35.20 -5.47 -31.24
C THR A 19 35.07 -5.71 -29.73
N LEU A 20 36.05 -6.39 -29.12
CA LEU A 20 36.11 -6.61 -27.67
C LEU A 20 36.43 -5.30 -26.93
N LEU A 21 37.33 -4.47 -27.45
CA LEU A 21 37.65 -3.16 -26.85
C LEU A 21 36.43 -2.22 -26.88
N LYS A 22 35.72 -2.15 -28.01
CA LYS A 22 34.46 -1.38 -28.15
C LYS A 22 33.38 -1.88 -27.19
N LYS A 23 33.25 -3.20 -27.02
CA LYS A 23 32.31 -3.81 -26.06
C LYS A 23 32.68 -3.52 -24.59
N ARG A 24 33.97 -3.55 -24.22
CA ARG A 24 34.41 -3.19 -22.86
C ARG A 24 34.10 -1.73 -22.54
N LYS A 25 34.41 -0.81 -23.46
CA LYS A 25 34.13 0.62 -23.31
C LYS A 25 32.63 0.90 -23.15
N SER A 26 31.77 0.27 -23.95
CA SER A 26 30.31 0.45 -23.81
C SER A 26 29.77 -0.13 -22.51
N GLN A 27 30.28 -1.28 -22.06
CA GLN A 27 29.89 -1.88 -20.77
C GLN A 27 30.35 -1.04 -19.58
N GLU A 28 31.54 -0.45 -19.63
CA GLU A 28 32.03 0.46 -18.58
C GLU A 28 31.19 1.72 -18.49
N GLN A 29 30.84 2.33 -19.64
CA GLN A 29 29.94 3.47 -19.70
C GLN A 29 28.56 3.12 -19.14
N ALA A 30 27.98 1.99 -19.55
CA ALA A 30 26.69 1.52 -19.04
C ALA A 30 26.74 1.26 -17.52
N ARG A 31 27.83 0.68 -17.01
CA ARG A 31 28.05 0.46 -15.57
C ARG A 31 28.19 1.79 -14.81
N ALA A 32 28.87 2.78 -15.37
CA ALA A 32 29.02 4.09 -14.77
C ALA A 32 27.66 4.79 -14.64
N VAL A 33 26.89 4.82 -15.73
CA VAL A 33 25.52 5.37 -15.74
C VAL A 33 24.61 4.64 -14.74
N ALA A 34 24.65 3.30 -14.72
CA ALA A 34 23.86 2.50 -13.78
C ALA A 34 24.24 2.78 -12.31
N ARG A 35 25.54 3.01 -12.02
CA ARG A 35 26.01 3.38 -10.67
C ARG A 35 25.49 4.75 -10.26
N GLU A 36 25.57 5.74 -11.14
CA GLU A 36 25.04 7.08 -10.87
C GLU A 36 23.53 7.04 -10.65
N GLU A 37 22.78 6.32 -11.47
CA GLU A 37 21.34 6.14 -11.28
C GLU A 37 21.01 5.43 -9.96
N ALA A 38 21.76 4.40 -9.60
CA ALA A 38 21.59 3.70 -8.33
C ALA A 38 21.86 4.61 -7.13
N GLN A 39 22.87 5.47 -7.20
CA GLN A 39 23.16 6.48 -6.17
C GLN A 39 22.02 7.48 -6.06
N LYS A 40 21.55 8.05 -7.18
CA LYS A 40 20.40 8.98 -7.21
C LYS A 40 19.13 8.32 -6.64
N LYS A 41 18.84 7.07 -7.01
CA LYS A 41 17.70 6.31 -6.47
C LYS A 41 17.83 6.06 -4.97
N LYS A 42 19.04 5.77 -4.47
CA LYS A 42 19.31 5.57 -3.04
C LYS A 42 19.08 6.86 -2.24
N GLU A 43 19.59 7.99 -2.72
CA GLU A 43 19.39 9.30 -2.09
C GLU A 43 17.91 9.71 -2.10
N ALA A 44 17.23 9.55 -3.24
CA ALA A 44 15.80 9.80 -3.34
C ALA A 44 14.99 8.92 -2.38
N SER A 45 15.38 7.65 -2.21
CA SER A 45 14.71 6.72 -1.29
C SER A 45 14.92 7.11 0.17
N LYS A 46 16.11 7.60 0.55
CA LYS A 46 16.38 8.13 1.89
C LYS A 46 15.49 9.34 2.21
N LYS A 47 15.48 10.35 1.32
CA LYS A 47 14.63 11.54 1.46
C LYS A 47 13.14 11.17 1.57
N LYS A 48 12.69 10.21 0.74
CA LYS A 48 11.31 9.68 0.81
C LYS A 48 11.02 9.03 2.16
N ARG A 49 11.94 8.23 2.71
CA ARG A 49 11.76 7.56 4.01
C ARG A 49 11.63 8.55 5.16
N GLU A 50 12.47 9.59 5.18
CA GLU A 50 12.38 10.67 6.17
C GLU A 50 11.03 11.41 6.09
N ALA A 51 10.57 11.72 4.87
CA ALA A 51 9.28 12.36 4.67
C ALA A 51 8.09 11.47 5.08
N ILE A 52 8.17 10.16 4.86
CA ILE A 52 7.15 9.19 5.30
C ILE A 52 7.12 9.11 6.83
N PHE A 53 8.29 9.10 7.48
CA PHE A 53 8.38 9.05 8.94
C PHE A 53 7.71 10.27 9.60
N LYS A 54 8.04 11.48 9.15
CA LYS A 54 7.41 12.72 9.65
C LYS A 54 5.90 12.74 9.41
N ARG A 55 5.42 12.22 8.27
CA ARG A 55 3.99 12.09 7.98
C ARG A 55 3.29 11.10 8.91
N ALA A 56 3.92 9.96 9.20
CA ALA A 56 3.35 8.97 10.12
C ALA A 56 3.18 9.54 11.54
N GLU A 57 4.16 10.31 12.02
CA GLU A 57 4.07 11.02 13.30
C GLU A 57 2.89 12.00 13.32
N ALA A 58 2.74 12.82 12.27
CA ALA A 58 1.64 13.76 12.13
C ALA A 58 0.26 13.06 12.19
N TYR A 59 0.08 11.95 11.48
CA TYR A 59 -1.17 11.19 11.50
C TYR A 59 -1.48 10.60 12.88
N VAL A 60 -0.47 10.10 13.61
CA VAL A 60 -0.69 9.59 14.99
C VAL A 60 -1.16 10.71 15.91
N LYS A 61 -0.58 11.90 15.79
CA LYS A 61 -1.02 13.07 16.54
C LYS A 61 -2.46 13.45 16.19
N GLU A 62 -2.79 13.55 14.91
CA GLU A 62 -4.14 13.84 14.41
C GLU A 62 -5.19 12.87 14.97
N TYR A 63 -4.94 11.57 14.93
CA TYR A 63 -5.89 10.57 15.45
C TYR A 63 -6.13 10.69 16.96
N ARG A 64 -5.07 10.95 17.73
CA ARG A 64 -5.16 11.13 19.19
C ARG A 64 -5.91 12.41 19.55
N ASP A 65 -5.62 13.49 18.86
CA ASP A 65 -6.26 14.79 19.08
C ASP A 65 -7.76 14.71 18.72
N ALA A 66 -8.10 14.06 17.60
CA ALA A 66 -9.49 13.85 17.19
C ALA A 66 -10.30 13.00 18.20
N GLU A 67 -9.70 11.96 18.79
CA GLU A 67 -10.35 11.15 19.82
C GLU A 67 -10.60 11.93 21.11
N ARG A 68 -9.60 12.70 21.56
CA ARG A 68 -9.71 13.57 22.74
C ARG A 68 -10.77 14.65 22.54
N GLU A 69 -10.84 15.22 21.34
CA GLU A 69 -11.79 16.28 21.02
C GLU A 69 -13.24 15.80 21.10
N LYS A 70 -13.53 14.59 20.59
CA LYS A 70 -14.86 13.97 20.74
C LYS A 70 -15.27 13.82 22.20
N ILE A 71 -14.33 13.38 23.05
CA ILE A 71 -14.58 13.24 24.50
C ILE A 71 -14.79 14.61 25.15
N ARG A 72 -14.00 15.62 24.76
CA ARG A 72 -14.12 16.99 25.26
C ARG A 72 -15.49 17.57 24.93
N LEU A 73 -15.94 17.47 23.68
CA LEU A 73 -17.25 17.95 23.23
C LEU A 73 -18.40 17.27 23.98
N ALA A 74 -18.32 15.94 24.16
CA ALA A 74 -19.32 15.21 24.93
C ALA A 74 -19.41 15.66 26.40
N ARG A 75 -18.26 15.99 27.02
CA ARG A 75 -18.22 16.52 28.40
C ARG A 75 -18.79 17.92 28.50
N VAL A 76 -18.43 18.82 27.59
CA VAL A 76 -18.93 20.20 27.54
C VAL A 76 -20.45 20.20 27.34
N ALA A 77 -20.95 19.40 26.41
CA ALA A 77 -22.39 19.27 26.19
C ALA A 77 -23.11 18.82 27.48
N ARG A 78 -22.59 17.77 28.15
CA ARG A 78 -23.16 17.27 29.41
C ARG A 78 -23.12 18.32 30.53
N GLN A 79 -22.05 19.11 30.65
CA GLN A 79 -21.95 20.20 31.64
C GLN A 79 -23.00 21.29 31.40
N GLN A 80 -23.30 21.60 30.14
CA GLN A 80 -24.29 22.60 29.75
C GLN A 80 -25.73 22.06 29.74
N GLY A 81 -25.94 20.77 30.03
CA GLY A 81 -27.24 20.11 29.92
C GLY A 81 -27.70 19.81 28.48
N ASN A 82 -26.80 19.95 27.50
CA ASN A 82 -27.04 19.66 26.08
C ASN A 82 -26.57 18.24 25.70
N PHE A 83 -27.02 17.75 24.54
CA PHE A 83 -26.60 16.47 23.97
C PHE A 83 -25.61 16.67 22.83
N TYR A 84 -24.49 15.94 22.85
CA TYR A 84 -23.56 15.87 21.74
C TYR A 84 -23.92 14.70 20.82
N VAL A 85 -24.23 14.99 19.55
CA VAL A 85 -24.47 13.98 18.52
C VAL A 85 -23.18 13.82 17.69
N PRO A 86 -22.57 12.63 17.66
CA PRO A 86 -21.36 12.41 16.87
C PRO A 86 -21.67 12.34 15.37
N ASP A 87 -20.68 12.69 14.56
CA ASP A 87 -20.75 12.58 13.10
C ASP A 87 -21.05 11.15 12.63
N GLU A 88 -21.83 11.05 11.55
CA GLU A 88 -22.09 9.78 10.89
C GLU A 88 -20.80 9.14 10.33
N PRO A 89 -20.65 7.82 10.45
CA PRO A 89 -19.47 7.11 9.97
C PRO A 89 -19.40 7.09 8.44
N LYS A 90 -18.22 7.46 7.90
CA LYS A 90 -17.99 7.59 6.44
C LYS A 90 -17.44 6.32 5.77
N LEU A 91 -17.03 5.33 6.56
CA LEU A 91 -16.35 4.12 6.08
C LEU A 91 -17.01 2.88 6.69
N VAL A 92 -17.28 1.88 5.86
CA VAL A 92 -17.80 0.59 6.29
C VAL A 92 -16.86 -0.52 5.81
N PHE A 93 -16.67 -1.56 6.63
CA PHE A 93 -16.02 -2.78 6.24
C PHE A 93 -17.09 -3.87 6.06
N VAL A 94 -17.10 -4.49 4.89
CA VAL A 94 -18.10 -5.48 4.50
C VAL A 94 -17.41 -6.81 4.26
N VAL A 95 -17.94 -7.88 4.86
CA VAL A 95 -17.46 -9.26 4.68
C VAL A 95 -18.59 -10.12 4.15
N ARG A 96 -18.29 -10.96 3.15
CA ARG A 96 -19.26 -11.91 2.63
C ARG A 96 -19.38 -13.15 3.52
N ILE A 97 -20.59 -13.46 3.97
CA ILE A 97 -20.86 -14.59 4.87
C ILE A 97 -21.50 -15.80 4.19
N LYS A 98 -22.12 -15.62 3.02
CA LYS A 98 -22.77 -16.72 2.26
C LYS A 98 -22.01 -17.07 0.97
N GLY A 99 -22.04 -18.35 0.59
CA GLY A 99 -21.48 -18.87 -0.67
C GLY A 99 -22.24 -18.40 -1.92
N ILE A 100 -21.98 -18.97 -3.10
CA ILE A 100 -22.55 -18.54 -4.41
C ILE A 100 -23.89 -19.20 -4.78
N ASN A 101 -24.29 -20.25 -4.06
CA ASN A 101 -25.46 -21.05 -4.39
C ASN A 101 -26.75 -20.37 -3.93
N LYS A 102 -27.82 -20.51 -4.72
CA LYS A 102 -29.17 -20.01 -4.40
C LYS A 102 -29.25 -18.48 -4.14
N ILE A 103 -28.43 -17.69 -4.82
CA ILE A 103 -28.52 -16.22 -4.82
C ILE A 103 -29.22 -15.76 -6.09
N SER A 104 -30.22 -14.88 -5.96
CA SER A 104 -30.87 -14.21 -7.08
C SER A 104 -29.90 -13.33 -7.88
N PRO A 105 -30.18 -13.04 -9.17
CA PRO A 105 -29.24 -12.33 -10.04
C PRO A 105 -28.85 -10.93 -9.54
N GLN A 106 -29.79 -10.19 -8.95
CA GLN A 106 -29.56 -8.80 -8.50
C GLN A 106 -28.56 -8.71 -7.31
N PRO A 107 -28.75 -9.39 -6.16
CA PRO A 107 -27.74 -9.44 -5.09
C PRO A 107 -26.40 -10.01 -5.56
N ARG A 108 -26.41 -11.02 -6.44
CA ARG A 108 -25.18 -11.58 -7.04
C ARG A 108 -24.39 -10.51 -7.77
N LYS A 109 -25.05 -9.66 -8.57
CA LYS A 109 -24.39 -8.58 -9.30
C LYS A 109 -23.83 -7.51 -8.38
N ILE A 110 -24.56 -7.15 -7.32
CA ILE A 110 -24.10 -6.17 -6.32
C ILE A 110 -22.84 -6.69 -5.60
N LEU A 111 -22.82 -7.96 -5.17
CA LEU A 111 -21.64 -8.58 -4.56
C LEU A 111 -20.41 -8.54 -5.50
N GLN A 112 -20.62 -8.76 -6.80
CA GLN A 112 -19.56 -8.63 -7.80
C GLN A 112 -19.04 -7.19 -7.94
N LEU A 113 -19.92 -6.19 -7.95
CA LEU A 113 -19.54 -4.77 -8.00
C LEU A 113 -18.69 -4.38 -6.78
N LEU A 114 -19.04 -4.90 -5.60
CA LEU A 114 -18.28 -4.68 -4.36
C LEU A 114 -17.03 -5.57 -4.24
N ARG A 115 -16.72 -6.38 -5.26
CA ARG A 115 -15.59 -7.33 -5.33
C ARG A 115 -15.64 -8.43 -4.26
N LEU A 116 -16.83 -8.75 -3.77
CA LEU A 116 -17.10 -9.81 -2.79
C LEU A 116 -17.41 -11.15 -3.50
N VAL A 117 -16.43 -11.70 -4.22
CA VAL A 117 -16.61 -12.88 -5.09
C VAL A 117 -16.67 -14.20 -4.32
N GLN A 118 -15.85 -14.34 -3.28
CA GLN A 118 -15.74 -15.55 -2.46
C GLN A 118 -16.24 -15.29 -1.03
N ILE A 119 -16.57 -16.37 -0.32
CA ILE A 119 -16.91 -16.30 1.12
C ILE A 119 -15.70 -15.80 1.92
N ASN A 120 -15.96 -15.05 2.98
CA ASN A 120 -14.95 -14.43 3.86
C ASN A 120 -14.05 -13.37 3.18
N ASN A 121 -14.34 -12.98 1.93
CA ASN A 121 -13.72 -11.80 1.35
C ASN A 121 -14.27 -10.55 2.03
N GLY A 122 -13.38 -9.60 2.28
CA GLY A 122 -13.70 -8.32 2.90
C GLY A 122 -13.27 -7.13 2.05
N THR A 123 -14.11 -6.09 1.96
CA THR A 123 -13.77 -4.85 1.27
C THR A 123 -14.15 -3.62 2.11
N PHE A 124 -13.30 -2.58 2.03
CA PHE A 124 -13.61 -1.26 2.56
C PHE A 124 -14.43 -0.48 1.53
N ILE A 125 -15.57 0.05 1.95
CA ILE A 125 -16.49 0.82 1.10
C ILE A 125 -16.73 2.17 1.76
N ARG A 126 -16.68 3.24 0.95
CA ARG A 126 -17.09 4.57 1.39
C ARG A 126 -18.61 4.59 1.52
N LEU A 127 -19.11 5.03 2.68
CA LEU A 127 -20.53 5.11 2.93
C LEU A 127 -21.11 6.35 2.24
N THR A 128 -21.97 6.10 1.26
CA THR A 128 -22.84 7.05 0.55
C THR A 128 -24.26 6.49 0.52
N LYS A 129 -25.26 7.35 0.26
CA LYS A 129 -26.66 6.92 0.14
C LYS A 129 -26.84 5.73 -0.83
N ALA A 130 -26.22 5.80 -2.01
CA ALA A 130 -26.26 4.73 -3.00
C ALA A 130 -25.65 3.41 -2.47
N THR A 131 -24.50 3.47 -1.81
CA THR A 131 -23.90 2.26 -1.22
C THR A 131 -24.72 1.69 -0.08
N GLN A 132 -25.41 2.54 0.70
CA GLN A 132 -26.29 2.10 1.79
C GLN A 132 -27.50 1.33 1.25
N GLU A 133 -28.10 1.82 0.16
CA GLU A 133 -29.19 1.12 -0.55
C GLU A 133 -28.70 -0.23 -1.11
N MET A 134 -27.51 -0.26 -1.73
CA MET A 134 -26.89 -1.51 -2.20
C MET A 134 -26.69 -2.50 -1.05
N LEU A 135 -26.14 -2.05 0.08
CA LEU A 135 -25.91 -2.88 1.28
C LEU A 135 -27.22 -3.42 1.85
N THR A 136 -28.30 -2.64 1.81
CA THR A 136 -29.63 -3.05 2.26
C THR A 136 -30.14 -4.24 1.44
N ILE A 137 -29.95 -4.23 0.11
CA ILE A 137 -30.36 -5.33 -0.78
C ILE A 137 -29.57 -6.61 -0.50
N ILE A 138 -28.26 -6.50 -0.23
CA ILE A 138 -27.39 -7.67 -0.02
C ILE A 138 -27.24 -8.08 1.44
N ASN A 139 -27.91 -7.40 2.37
CA ASN A 139 -27.83 -7.63 3.82
C ASN A 139 -27.89 -9.12 4.22
N PRO A 140 -28.74 -9.98 3.62
CA PRO A 140 -28.79 -11.41 3.97
C PRO A 140 -27.54 -12.23 3.62
N TYR A 141 -26.60 -11.68 2.84
CA TYR A 141 -25.42 -12.37 2.31
C TYR A 141 -24.09 -11.82 2.85
N ILE A 142 -24.12 -10.71 3.57
CA ILE A 142 -22.96 -10.01 4.10
C ILE A 142 -23.10 -9.76 5.60
N ALA A 143 -21.96 -9.55 6.27
CA ALA A 143 -21.89 -8.90 7.56
C ALA A 143 -21.06 -7.63 7.38
N TYR A 144 -21.53 -6.51 7.92
CA TYR A 144 -20.81 -5.24 7.79
C TYR A 144 -20.90 -4.39 9.05
N GLY A 145 -19.95 -3.48 9.19
CA GLY A 145 -19.89 -2.55 10.31
C GLY A 145 -18.82 -1.49 10.13
N TYR A 146 -18.74 -0.58 11.10
CA TYR A 146 -17.79 0.52 11.07
C TYR A 146 -16.45 0.07 11.67
N PRO A 147 -15.35 0.04 10.90
CA PRO A 147 -14.07 -0.41 11.41
C PRO A 147 -13.43 0.67 12.28
N ASN A 148 -12.69 0.25 13.31
CA ASN A 148 -11.83 1.14 14.09
C ASN A 148 -10.41 1.23 13.46
N LEU A 149 -9.61 2.21 13.89
CA LEU A 149 -8.26 2.43 13.36
C LEU A 149 -7.36 1.21 13.51
N LYS A 150 -7.48 0.48 14.64
CA LYS A 150 -6.71 -0.75 14.90
C LYS A 150 -7.06 -1.85 13.90
N SER A 151 -8.34 -2.10 13.65
CA SER A 151 -8.83 -3.10 12.70
C SER A 151 -8.38 -2.80 11.28
N VAL A 152 -8.48 -1.53 10.83
CA VAL A 152 -7.98 -1.11 9.52
C VAL A 152 -6.48 -1.38 9.40
N ARG A 153 -5.71 -0.96 10.42
CA ARG A 153 -4.27 -1.17 10.48
C ARG A 153 -3.93 -2.66 10.38
N GLU A 154 -4.50 -3.50 11.24
CA GLU A 154 -4.21 -4.92 11.26
C GLU A 154 -4.59 -5.63 9.97
N LEU A 155 -5.73 -5.29 9.36
CA LEU A 155 -6.15 -5.87 8.08
C LEU A 155 -5.16 -5.55 6.97
N ILE A 156 -4.76 -4.28 6.84
CA ILE A 156 -3.81 -3.87 5.80
C ILE A 156 -2.44 -4.53 6.03
N TYR A 157 -1.94 -4.56 7.26
CA TYR A 157 -0.63 -5.16 7.54
C TYR A 157 -0.62 -6.69 7.43
N LYS A 158 -1.70 -7.38 7.78
CA LYS A 158 -1.76 -8.86 7.79
C LYS A 158 -2.32 -9.48 6.51
N ARG A 159 -3.21 -8.76 5.81
CA ARG A 159 -4.01 -9.28 4.68
C ARG A 159 -4.02 -8.33 3.47
N GLY A 160 -3.25 -7.24 3.49
CA GLY A 160 -3.08 -6.35 2.35
C GLY A 160 -2.16 -6.98 1.31
N HIS A 161 -2.69 -7.18 0.10
CA HIS A 161 -2.00 -7.71 -1.06
C HIS A 161 -2.08 -6.72 -2.22
#